data_AF-A0A0N0MEE0-F1
#
_entry.id   AF-A0A0N0MEE0-F1
#
_cell.length_a   1.000
_cell.length_b   1.000
_cell.length_c   1.000
_cell.angle_alpha   90.00
_cell.angle_beta   90.00
_cell.angle_gamma   90.00
#
_symmetry.space_group_name_H-M   'P 1'
#
loop_
_entity.id
_entity.type
_entity.pdbx_description
1 polymer ?
#
loop_
_entity_poly.entity_id
_entity_poly.type
_entity_poly.pdbx_seq_one_letter_code
_entity_poly.pdbx_strand_id
1 'polypeptide(L)'
;MTDGMFLAAAHALAGLSPAAGADDRTTAPLLPPVSELRTVAMAVARAVIRQGQVEGVAPQASPETLEAALKDAVWTACYRPYEKAQISR
;
A
#
# COMPACT_ATOMS: atom_id res chain seq x y z
N MET A 1 -4.18 -8.61 -11.68
CA MET A 1 -4.49 -8.97 -10.27
C MET A 1 -4.84 -10.43 -10.23
N THR A 2 -4.25 -11.17 -9.31
CA THR A 2 -4.49 -12.61 -9.08
C THR A 2 -5.16 -12.83 -7.73
N ASP A 3 -5.71 -14.01 -7.49
CA ASP A 3 -6.30 -14.37 -6.19
C ASP A 3 -5.24 -14.35 -5.09
N GLY A 4 -4.00 -14.76 -5.41
CA GLY A 4 -2.87 -14.67 -4.48
C GLY A 4 -2.58 -13.23 -4.06
N MET A 5 -2.61 -12.27 -4.99
CA MET A 5 -2.46 -10.85 -4.67
C MET A 5 -3.55 -10.34 -3.72
N PHE A 6 -4.81 -10.75 -3.91
CA PHE A 6 -5.89 -10.40 -2.98
C PHE A 6 -5.68 -11.02 -1.59
N LEU A 7 -5.28 -12.29 -1.52
CA LEU A 7 -5.00 -12.95 -0.25
C LEU A 7 -3.82 -12.31 0.48
N ALA A 8 -2.77 -11.94 -0.25
CA ALA A 8 -1.63 -11.21 0.30
C ALA A 8 -2.04 -9.85 0.88
N ALA A 9 -2.95 -9.13 0.22
CA ALA A 9 -3.52 -7.89 0.74
C ALA A 9 -4.30 -8.13 2.05
N ALA A 10 -5.14 -9.16 2.09
CA ALA A 10 -5.93 -9.51 3.28
C ALA A 10 -5.03 -9.89 4.46
N HIS A 11 -4.00 -10.72 4.24
CA HIS A 11 -3.01 -11.07 5.26
C HIS A 11 -2.22 -9.86 5.75
N ALA A 12 -1.80 -8.96 4.86
CA ALA A 12 -1.10 -7.74 5.23
C ALA A 12 -1.97 -6.84 6.11
N LEU A 13 -3.26 -6.67 5.77
CA LEU A 13 -4.20 -5.90 6.59
C LEU A 13 -4.45 -6.58 7.94
N ALA A 14 -4.66 -7.89 7.96
CA ALA A 14 -4.88 -8.66 9.19
C ALA A 14 -3.67 -8.60 10.13
N GLY A 15 -2.45 -8.59 9.59
CA GLY A 15 -1.22 -8.43 10.37
C GLY A 15 -1.07 -7.06 11.04
N LEU A 16 -1.80 -6.04 10.56
CA LEU A 16 -1.86 -4.72 11.17
C LEU A 16 -3.05 -4.55 12.14
N SER A 17 -3.89 -5.58 12.29
CA SER A 17 -5.03 -5.55 13.20
C SER A 17 -4.58 -5.31 14.65
N PRO A 18 -5.15 -4.31 15.36
CA PRO A 18 -4.91 -4.13 16.79
C PRO A 18 -5.23 -5.39 17.61
N ALA A 19 -6.25 -6.15 17.19
CA ALA A 19 -6.62 -7.41 17.83
C ALA A 19 -5.61 -8.54 17.64
N ALA A 20 -4.69 -8.48 16.66
CA ALA A 20 -3.70 -9.52 16.44
C ALA A 20 -2.72 -9.66 17.63
N GLY A 21 -2.38 -8.53 18.27
CA GLY A 21 -1.43 -8.44 19.39
C GLY A 21 -2.05 -8.10 20.75
N ALA A 22 -3.39 -8.02 20.84
CA ALA A 22 -4.06 -7.68 22.08
C ALA A 22 -4.13 -8.88 23.05
N ASP A 23 -3.95 -8.60 24.34
CA ASP A 23 -4.14 -9.59 25.42
C ASP A 23 -5.61 -10.05 25.49
N ASP A 24 -6.55 -9.12 25.27
CA ASP A 24 -7.97 -9.42 25.07
C ASP A 24 -8.38 -9.12 23.62
N ARG A 25 -8.54 -10.19 22.84
CA ARG A 25 -8.93 -10.11 21.44
C ARG A 25 -10.42 -9.86 21.22
N THR A 26 -11.26 -10.05 22.24
CA THR A 26 -12.72 -9.92 22.11
C THR A 26 -13.16 -8.45 22.16
N THR A 27 -12.39 -7.60 22.85
CA THR A 27 -12.68 -6.17 22.99
C THR A 27 -11.82 -5.29 22.08
N ALA A 28 -10.71 -5.83 21.54
CA ALA A 28 -9.83 -5.09 20.66
C ALA A 28 -10.44 -4.82 19.26
N PRO A 29 -10.19 -3.64 18.66
CA PRO A 29 -10.63 -3.35 17.29
C PRO A 29 -10.04 -4.33 16.28
N LEU A 30 -10.89 -4.85 15.39
CA LEU A 30 -10.46 -5.77 14.34
C LEU A 30 -9.61 -5.10 13.26
N LEU A 31 -9.79 -3.81 13.02
CA LEU A 31 -9.09 -3.07 11.96
C LEU A 31 -8.33 -1.88 12.53
N PRO A 32 -7.22 -1.47 11.88
CA PRO A 32 -6.54 -0.22 12.21
C PRO A 32 -7.49 0.98 12.08
N PRO A 33 -7.26 2.06 12.84
CA PRO A 33 -8.06 3.27 12.74
C PRO A 33 -7.88 3.93 11.36
N VAL A 34 -8.93 4.61 10.88
CA VAL A 34 -8.93 5.30 9.57
C VAL A 34 -7.86 6.38 9.48
N SER A 35 -7.44 6.96 10.61
CA SER A 35 -6.32 7.90 10.67
C SER A 35 -5.00 7.32 10.15
N GLU A 36 -4.84 5.99 10.18
CA GLU A 36 -3.65 5.28 9.71
C GLU A 36 -3.78 4.72 8.29
N LEU A 37 -4.89 5.02 7.59
CA LEU A 37 -5.21 4.43 6.29
C LEU A 37 -4.08 4.55 5.26
N ARG A 38 -3.34 5.68 5.26
CA ARG A 38 -2.20 5.87 4.35
C ARG A 38 -1.08 4.85 4.61
N THR A 39 -0.71 4.65 5.88
CA THR A 39 0.32 3.68 6.28
C THR A 39 -0.15 2.25 5.98
N VAL A 40 -1.40 1.94 6.30
CA VAL A 40 -2.01 0.63 6.03
C VAL A 40 -2.03 0.35 4.52
N ALA A 41 -2.44 1.32 3.69
CA ALA A 41 -2.47 1.18 2.24
C ALA A 41 -1.07 0.92 1.66
N MET A 42 -0.02 1.58 2.18
CA MET A 42 1.36 1.32 1.77
C MET A 42 1.81 -0.10 2.11
N ALA A 43 1.47 -0.62 3.29
CA ALA A 43 1.78 -1.99 3.69
C ALA A 43 1.02 -3.04 2.84
N VAL A 44 -0.23 -2.76 2.48
CA VAL A 44 -1.01 -3.61 1.58
C VAL A 44 -0.41 -3.59 0.17
N ALA A 45 -0.11 -2.41 -0.38
CA ALA A 45 0.50 -2.27 -1.72
C ALA A 45 1.84 -3.02 -1.81
N ARG A 46 2.67 -2.92 -0.77
CA ARG A 46 3.91 -3.69 -0.61
C ARG A 46 3.69 -5.19 -0.77
N ALA A 47 2.74 -5.75 -0.03
CA ALA A 47 2.46 -7.18 -0.02
C ALA A 47 1.93 -7.64 -1.39
N VAL A 48 1.03 -6.86 -1.98
CA VAL A 48 0.46 -7.13 -3.31
C VAL A 48 1.54 -7.13 -4.39
N ILE A 49 2.44 -6.15 -4.39
CA ILE A 49 3.53 -6.07 -5.39
C ILE A 49 4.48 -7.24 -5.22
N ARG A 50 4.89 -7.56 -3.99
CA ARG A 50 5.75 -8.72 -3.71
C ARG A 50 5.10 -10.02 -4.16
N GLN A 51 3.81 -10.20 -3.90
CA GLN A 51 3.09 -11.38 -4.36
C GLN A 51 3.04 -11.46 -5.89
N GLY A 52 2.76 -10.34 -6.57
CA GLY A 52 2.80 -10.28 -8.03
C GLY A 52 4.19 -10.58 -8.61
N GLN A 53 5.25 -10.18 -7.92
CA GLN A 53 6.63 -10.50 -8.31
C GLN A 53 6.95 -11.98 -8.16
N VAL A 54 6.52 -12.61 -7.07
CA VAL A 54 6.69 -14.06 -6.83
C VAL A 54 5.94 -14.87 -7.88
N GLU A 55 4.73 -14.45 -8.25
CA GLU A 55 3.91 -15.11 -9.27
C GLU A 55 4.34 -14.79 -10.71
N GLY A 56 5.31 -13.90 -10.90
CA GLY A 56 5.81 -13.50 -12.23
C GLY A 56 4.86 -12.61 -13.03
N VAL A 57 3.81 -12.07 -12.41
CA VAL A 57 2.81 -11.19 -13.04
C VAL A 57 3.10 -9.70 -12.82
N ALA A 58 4.10 -9.36 -12.02
CA ALA A 58 4.60 -8.00 -11.82
C ALA A 58 6.11 -7.89 -12.11
N PRO A 59 6.58 -6.72 -12.60
CA PRO A 59 8.00 -6.50 -12.86
C PRO A 59 8.85 -6.68 -11.60
N GLN A 60 10.03 -7.28 -11.78
CA GLN A 60 11.02 -7.38 -10.71
C GLN A 60 11.66 -6.00 -10.47
N ALA A 61 11.90 -5.68 -9.21
CA ALA A 61 12.56 -4.46 -8.78
C ALA A 61 13.39 -4.73 -7.53
N SER A 62 14.46 -3.97 -7.32
CA SER A 62 15.16 -4.01 -6.03
C SER A 62 14.25 -3.49 -4.91
N PRO A 63 14.47 -3.89 -3.64
CA PRO A 63 13.71 -3.37 -2.52
C PRO A 63 13.69 -1.84 -2.47
N GLU A 64 14.82 -1.19 -2.73
CA GLU A 64 14.97 0.26 -2.70
C GLU A 64 14.15 0.95 -3.81
N THR A 65 14.16 0.36 -5.00
CA THR A 65 13.38 0.85 -6.14
C THR A 65 11.88 0.73 -5.86
N LEU A 66 11.46 -0.38 -5.26
CA LEU A 66 10.08 -0.59 -4.84
C LEU A 66 9.64 0.44 -3.79
N GLU A 67 10.49 0.72 -2.79
CA GLU A 67 10.22 1.74 -1.78
C GLU A 67 10.06 3.14 -2.37
N ALA A 68 10.94 3.51 -3.32
CA ALA A 68 10.86 4.78 -4.01
C ALA A 68 9.57 4.90 -4.82
N ALA A 69 9.23 3.87 -5.60
CA ALA A 69 8.00 3.84 -6.40
C ALA A 69 6.74 3.91 -5.54
N LEU A 70 6.70 3.21 -4.40
CA LEU A 70 5.59 3.28 -3.46
C LEU A 70 5.43 4.69 -2.89
N LYS A 71 6.52 5.36 -2.52
CA LYS A 71 6.46 6.75 -2.01
C LYS A 71 5.99 7.73 -3.08
N ASP A 72 6.44 7.57 -4.32
CA ASP A 72 6.07 8.45 -5.44
C ASP A 72 4.61 8.26 -5.88
N ALA A 73 4.10 7.03 -5.82
CA ALA A 73 2.70 6.71 -6.13
C ALA A 73 1.69 7.31 -5.14
N VAL A 74 2.15 7.73 -3.95
CA VAL A 74 1.28 8.26 -2.90
C VAL A 74 0.94 9.73 -3.18
N TRP A 75 -0.32 9.97 -3.54
CA TRP A 75 -0.81 11.33 -3.77
C TRP A 75 -0.82 12.18 -2.49
N THR A 76 -0.42 13.44 -2.63
CA THR A 76 -0.42 14.45 -1.55
C THR A 76 -1.31 15.62 -1.95
N ALA A 77 -2.19 16.03 -1.04
CA ALA A 77 -3.09 17.16 -1.23
C ALA A 77 -2.32 18.49 -1.14
N CYS A 78 -1.68 18.89 -2.25
CA CYS A 78 -0.99 20.16 -2.37
C CYS A 78 -1.38 20.84 -3.68
N TYR A 79 -1.63 22.14 -3.61
CA TYR A 79 -1.77 22.96 -4.81
C TYR A 79 -0.42 23.00 -5.53
N ARG A 80 -0.44 22.65 -6.81
CA ARG A 80 0.72 22.80 -7.68
C ARG A 80 0.66 24.17 -8.36
N PRO A 81 1.81 24.82 -8.59
CA PRO A 81 1.85 26.03 -9.40
C PRO A 81 1.17 25.76 -10.74
N TYR A 82 0.24 26.64 -11.12
CA TYR A 82 -0.47 26.56 -12.38
C TYR A 82 0.27 27.42 -13.42
N GLU A 83 0.78 26.79 -14.47
CA GLU A 83 1.37 27.49 -15.60
C GLU A 83 0.62 27.12 -16.89
N LYS A 84 0.48 28.10 -17.78
CA LYS A 84 -0.16 27.88 -19.08
C LYS A 84 0.77 27.04 -19.94
N ALA A 85 0.32 25.83 -20.32
CA ALA A 85 1.05 24.94 -21.21
C ALA A 85 1.48 25.70 -22.48
N GLN A 86 2.79 25.80 -22.73
CA GLN A 86 3.33 26.36 -23.96
C GLN A 86 3.14 25.31 -25.06
N ILE A 87 2.15 25.52 -25.93
CA ILE A 87 1.96 24.69 -27.11
C ILE A 87 2.88 25.26 -28.20
N SER A 88 4.01 24.60 -28.45
CA SER A 88 4.87 24.87 -29.60
C SER A 88 4.16 24.39 -30.87
N ARG A 89 4.07 25.25 -31.90
CA ARG A 89 3.53 24.93 -33.23
C ARG A 89 4.62 24.38 -34.15
#